data_AF-A0A1G8U0A1-F1
#
_entry.id   AF-A0A1G8U0A1-F1
#
_cell.length_a   1.000
_cell.length_b   1.000
_cell.length_c   1.000
_cell.angle_alpha   90.00
_cell.angle_beta   90.00
_cell.angle_gamma   90.00
#
_symmetry.space_group_name_H-M   'P 1'
#
loop_
_entity.id
_entity.type
_entity.pdbx_description
1 polymer ?
#
loop_
_entity_poly.entity_id
_entity_poly.type
_entity_poly.pdbx_seq_one_letter_code
_entity_poly.pdbx_strand_id
1 'polypeptide(L)'
;MKIAVPLALLALLLATPSRAQSGKDLFNLCTSDKPVERGSCELYISGFVHGFVAGNDLHNTVCLPDDVSGHKAADIFKRFLSDVDDAARAGKVPATNENRFFTARQEEALTAVLAMTYPCPAKR
;
A
#
# COMPACT_ATOMS: atom_id res chain seq x y z
N MET A 1 -23.93 -40.13 -2.07
CA MET A 1 -24.31 -38.71 -2.28
C MET A 1 -23.03 -37.93 -2.59
N LYS A 2 -22.80 -37.53 -3.84
CA LYS A 2 -21.60 -36.77 -4.25
C LYS A 2 -22.00 -35.31 -4.39
N ILE A 3 -21.53 -34.45 -3.48
CA ILE A 3 -21.77 -33.00 -3.55
C ILE A 3 -20.78 -32.45 -4.58
N ALA A 4 -21.24 -32.24 -5.80
CA ALA A 4 -20.50 -31.46 -6.78
C ALA A 4 -20.69 -29.98 -6.44
N VAL A 5 -19.75 -29.39 -5.69
CA VAL A 5 -19.72 -27.94 -5.50
C VAL A 5 -19.32 -27.32 -6.84
N PRO A 6 -20.20 -26.53 -7.49
CA PRO A 6 -19.88 -25.97 -8.80
C PRO A 6 -18.70 -25.01 -8.66
N LEU A 7 -17.72 -25.14 -9.55
CA LEU A 7 -16.48 -24.35 -9.57
C LEU A 7 -16.73 -22.83 -9.51
N ALA A 8 -17.87 -22.38 -10.05
CA ALA A 8 -18.34 -21.00 -9.97
C ALA A 8 -18.65 -20.52 -8.54
N LEU A 9 -19.19 -21.39 -7.67
CA LEU A 9 -19.45 -21.05 -6.27
C LEU A 9 -18.14 -20.89 -5.47
N LEU A 10 -17.10 -21.64 -5.84
CA LEU A 10 -15.78 -21.53 -5.23
C LEU A 10 -15.10 -20.20 -5.59
N ALA A 11 -15.26 -19.74 -6.83
CA ALA A 11 -14.73 -18.45 -7.29
C ALA A 11 -15.41 -17.25 -6.60
N LEU A 12 -16.71 -17.31 -6.32
CA LEU A 12 -17.43 -16.28 -5.58
C LEU A 12 -17.03 -16.20 -4.09
N LEU A 13 -16.61 -17.32 -3.47
CA LEU A 13 -16.12 -17.34 -2.08
C LEU A 13 -14.70 -16.76 -1.94
N LEU A 14 -13.93 -16.72 -3.03
CA LEU A 14 -12.58 -16.13 -3.05
C LEU A 14 -12.58 -14.62 -3.32
N ALA A 15 -13.71 -14.06 -3.78
CA ALA A 15 -13.90 -12.63 -3.97
C ALA A 15 -14.15 -11.92 -2.64
N THR A 16 -13.21 -12.02 -1.69
CA THR A 16 -13.25 -11.16 -0.50
C THR A 16 -12.93 -9.73 -0.94
N PRO A 17 -13.74 -8.73 -0.56
CA PRO A 17 -13.39 -7.34 -0.82
C PRO A 17 -12.05 -7.05 -0.13
N SER A 18 -11.09 -6.55 -0.90
CA SER A 18 -9.85 -5.99 -0.36
C SER A 18 -10.22 -5.01 0.75
N ARG A 19 -9.84 -5.31 2.00
CA ARG A 19 -10.14 -4.45 3.14
C ARG A 19 -9.42 -3.11 3.08
N ALA A 20 -8.36 -3.01 2.27
CA ALA A 20 -7.73 -1.74 2.00
C ALA A 20 -8.28 -1.16 0.69
N GLN A 21 -9.01 -0.05 0.83
CA GLN A 21 -9.56 0.74 -0.27
C GLN A 21 -8.87 2.12 -0.36
N SER A 22 -8.28 2.56 0.75
CA SER A 22 -7.58 3.83 0.88
C SER A 22 -6.18 3.67 1.50
N GLY A 23 -5.35 4.70 1.40
CA GLY A 23 -4.07 4.78 2.10
C GLY A 23 -4.22 4.61 3.61
N LYS A 24 -5.31 5.15 4.19
CA LYS A 24 -5.66 4.96 5.61
C LYS A 24 -5.95 3.50 5.95
N ASP A 25 -6.70 2.80 5.12
CA ASP A 25 -7.02 1.40 5.38
C ASP A 25 -5.77 0.52 5.28
N LEU A 26 -4.91 0.78 4.29
CA LEU A 26 -3.62 0.11 4.19
C LEU A 26 -2.76 0.39 5.42
N PHE A 27 -2.69 1.64 5.87
CA PHE A 27 -1.96 2.03 7.08
C PHE A 27 -2.47 1.27 8.31
N ASN A 28 -3.78 1.23 8.50
CA ASN A 28 -4.41 0.50 9.60
C ASN A 28 -4.06 -1.00 9.58
N LEU A 29 -4.02 -1.62 8.40
CA LEU A 29 -3.56 -3.02 8.28
C LEU A 29 -2.09 -3.15 8.70
N CYS A 30 -1.23 -2.24 8.25
CA CYS A 30 0.19 -2.28 8.53
C CYS A 30 0.53 -2.03 10.01
N THR A 31 -0.28 -1.24 10.71
CA THR A 31 -0.10 -0.91 12.15
C THR A 31 -0.98 -1.73 13.08
N SER A 32 -1.75 -2.69 12.57
CA SER A 32 -2.64 -3.51 13.38
C SER A 32 -1.87 -4.40 14.37
N ASP A 33 -2.42 -4.59 15.56
CA ASP A 33 -1.91 -5.57 16.52
C ASP A 33 -2.18 -7.02 16.08
N LYS A 34 -3.04 -7.23 15.08
CA LYS A 34 -3.38 -8.57 14.59
C LYS A 34 -2.35 -9.04 13.56
N PRO A 35 -1.65 -10.17 13.78
CA PRO A 35 -0.64 -10.67 12.84
C PRO A 35 -1.17 -10.89 11.42
N VAL A 36 -2.42 -11.31 11.28
CA VAL A 36 -3.07 -11.53 9.97
C VAL A 36 -3.26 -10.24 9.20
N GLU A 37 -3.62 -9.13 9.86
CA GLU A 37 -3.81 -7.84 9.20
C GLU A 37 -2.45 -7.26 8.76
N ARG A 38 -1.42 -7.36 9.62
CA ARG A 38 -0.05 -6.98 9.26
C ARG A 38 0.48 -7.80 8.07
N GLY A 39 0.32 -9.11 8.12
CA GLY A 39 0.71 -10.00 7.03
C GLY A 39 -0.03 -9.65 5.73
N SER A 40 -1.29 -9.23 5.81
CA SER A 40 -2.06 -8.78 4.63
C SER A 40 -1.48 -7.50 4.03
N CYS A 41 -1.09 -6.52 4.86
CA CYS A 41 -0.38 -5.33 4.40
C CYS A 41 0.95 -5.69 3.72
N GLU A 42 1.77 -6.53 4.34
CA GLU A 42 3.07 -6.92 3.79
C GLU A 42 2.93 -7.65 2.44
N LEU A 43 1.95 -8.55 2.32
CA LEU A 43 1.65 -9.24 1.06
C LEU A 43 1.19 -8.27 -0.03
N TYR A 44 0.30 -7.33 0.30
CA TYR A 44 -0.16 -6.33 -0.65
C TYR A 44 1.00 -5.46 -1.16
N ILE A 45 1.80 -4.90 -0.24
CA ILE A 45 2.92 -4.01 -0.60
C ILE A 45 4.01 -4.80 -1.33
N SER A 46 4.28 -6.05 -0.95
CA SER A 46 5.22 -6.91 -1.67
C SER A 46 4.77 -7.19 -3.10
N GLY A 47 3.48 -7.49 -3.30
CA GLY A 47 2.90 -7.66 -4.64
C GLY A 47 2.97 -6.37 -5.46
N PHE A 48 2.70 -5.23 -4.82
CA PHE A 48 2.80 -3.91 -5.45
C PHE A 48 4.23 -3.62 -5.90
N VAL A 49 5.22 -3.79 -5.02
CA VAL A 49 6.65 -3.57 -5.32
C VAL A 49 7.13 -4.50 -6.43
N HIS A 50 6.79 -5.79 -6.37
CA HIS A 50 7.15 -6.72 -7.45
C HIS A 50 6.51 -6.33 -8.78
N GLY A 51 5.24 -5.92 -8.77
CA GLY A 51 4.56 -5.40 -9.96
C GLY A 51 5.24 -4.14 -10.51
N PHE A 52 5.73 -3.28 -9.62
CA PHE A 52 6.46 -2.06 -9.97
C PHE A 52 7.81 -2.36 -10.62
N VAL A 53 8.58 -3.30 -10.04
CA VAL A 53 9.88 -3.73 -10.59
C VAL A 53 9.72 -4.47 -11.91
N ALA A 54 8.63 -5.24 -12.08
CA ALA A 54 8.32 -5.93 -13.33
C ALA A 54 7.77 -4.99 -14.43
N GLY A 55 7.12 -3.88 -14.03
CA GLY A 55 6.50 -2.92 -14.93
C GLY A 55 7.40 -1.71 -15.18
N ASN A 56 7.98 -1.61 -16.38
CA ASN A 56 8.80 -0.45 -16.79
C ASN A 56 8.06 0.91 -16.79
N ASP A 57 6.74 0.93 -16.58
CA ASP A 57 5.88 2.07 -16.90
C ASP A 57 5.88 3.21 -15.86
N LEU A 58 6.49 3.04 -14.68
CA LEU A 58 6.57 4.08 -13.65
C LEU A 58 7.99 4.58 -13.35
N HIS A 59 8.98 4.17 -14.16
CA HIS A 59 10.40 4.55 -14.07
C HIS A 59 10.69 6.06 -14.22
N ASN A 60 9.67 6.90 -14.45
CA ASN A 60 9.86 8.35 -14.51
C ASN A 60 9.51 9.06 -13.19
N THR A 61 8.83 8.38 -12.24
CA THR A 61 8.35 8.99 -11.00
C THR A 61 8.95 8.33 -9.75
N VAL A 62 9.08 7.00 -9.75
CA VAL A 62 9.71 6.25 -8.65
C VAL A 62 10.84 5.40 -9.20
N CYS A 63 12.02 5.56 -8.63
CA CYS A 63 13.21 4.81 -8.99
C CYS A 63 13.56 3.88 -7.83
N LEU A 64 12.78 2.80 -7.73
CA LEU A 64 12.92 1.85 -6.64
C LEU A 64 14.21 1.03 -6.83
N PRO A 65 15.09 0.98 -5.82
CA PRO A 65 16.26 0.10 -5.87
C PRO A 65 15.88 -1.38 -5.94
N ASP A 66 16.68 -2.19 -6.64
CA ASP A 66 16.45 -3.63 -6.81
C ASP A 66 16.44 -4.42 -5.49
N ASP A 67 17.05 -3.88 -4.43
CA ASP A 67 17.13 -4.49 -3.10
C ASP A 67 15.92 -4.16 -2.20
N VAL A 68 14.97 -3.33 -2.64
CA VAL A 68 13.81 -3.00 -1.81
C VAL A 68 12.84 -4.19 -1.74
N SER A 69 12.84 -4.84 -0.59
CA SER A 69 11.84 -5.86 -0.27
C SER A 69 10.47 -5.26 0.05
N GLY A 70 9.41 -6.04 -0.12
CA GLY A 70 8.05 -5.66 0.29
C GLY A 70 7.95 -5.27 1.77
N HIS A 71 8.73 -5.93 2.65
CA HIS A 71 8.80 -5.59 4.08
C HIS A 71 9.43 -4.21 4.30
N LYS A 72 10.55 -3.90 3.62
CA LYS A 72 11.18 -2.57 3.67
C LYS A 72 10.24 -1.47 3.16
N ALA A 73 9.52 -1.74 2.08
CA ALA A 73 8.52 -0.82 1.55
C ALA A 73 7.33 -0.62 2.52
N ALA A 74 6.88 -1.68 3.20
CA ALA A 74 5.84 -1.58 4.22
C ALA A 74 6.28 -0.75 5.42
N ASP A 75 7.53 -0.90 5.86
CA ASP A 75 8.12 -0.08 6.91
C ASP A 75 8.21 1.40 6.53
N ILE A 76 8.61 1.70 5.30
CA ILE A 76 8.65 3.07 4.76
C ILE A 76 7.23 3.66 4.76
N PHE A 77 6.25 2.92 4.24
CA PHE A 77 4.86 3.36 4.21
C PHE A 77 4.29 3.67 5.59
N LYS A 78 4.49 2.75 6.56
CA LYS A 78 4.08 2.96 7.96
C LYS A 78 4.71 4.21 8.56
N ARG A 79 6.04 4.34 8.45
CA ARG A 79 6.76 5.47 9.06
C ARG A 79 6.30 6.79 8.46
N PHE A 80 6.22 6.87 7.12
CA PHE A 80 5.78 8.08 6.44
C PHE A 80 4.38 8.51 6.87
N LEU A 81 3.40 7.60 6.87
CA LEU A 81 2.04 7.97 7.27
C LEU A 81 1.96 8.29 8.77
N SER A 82 2.74 7.64 9.63
CA SER A 82 2.83 8.03 11.04
C SER A 82 3.32 9.47 11.20
N ASP A 83 4.38 9.86 10.47
CA ASP A 83 4.93 11.21 10.51
C ASP A 83 3.91 12.25 10.00
N VAL A 84 3.15 11.92 8.95
CA VAL A 84 2.09 12.80 8.43
C VAL A 84 0.93 12.93 9.43
N ASP A 85 0.54 11.85 10.11
CA ASP A 85 -0.50 11.87 11.13
C ASP A 85 -0.10 12.71 12.36
N ASP A 86 1.17 12.62 12.78
CA ASP A 86 1.75 13.49 13.80
C ASP A 86 1.78 14.95 13.37
N ALA A 87 2.17 15.22 12.13
CA ALA A 87 2.15 16.57 11.58
C ALA A 87 0.71 17.13 11.48
N ALA A 88 -0.28 16.29 11.14
CA ALA A 88 -1.68 16.66 11.06
C ALA A 88 -2.24 17.01 12.45
N ARG A 89 -1.95 16.18 13.47
CA ARG A 89 -2.26 16.47 14.88
C ARG A 89 -1.66 17.79 15.37
N ALA A 90 -0.47 18.13 14.88
CA ALA A 90 0.21 19.38 15.19
C ALA A 90 -0.26 20.58 14.34
N GLY A 91 -1.23 20.40 13.43
CA GLY A 91 -1.74 21.45 12.54
C GLY A 91 -0.76 21.92 11.48
N LYS A 92 0.28 21.14 11.17
CA LYS A 92 1.32 21.48 10.18
C LYS A 92 0.96 21.09 8.75
N VAL A 93 0.04 20.15 8.60
CA VAL A 93 -0.49 19.65 7.33
C VAL A 93 -2.01 19.48 7.47
N PRO A 94 -2.77 19.32 6.36
CA PRO A 94 -4.21 19.03 6.43
C PRO A 94 -4.51 17.84 7.32
N ALA A 95 -5.69 17.87 7.96
CA ALA A 95 -6.15 16.80 8.84
C ALA A 95 -6.20 15.44 8.10
N THR A 96 -6.06 14.34 8.83
CA THR A 96 -5.99 12.98 8.27
C THR A 96 -7.17 12.64 7.35
N ASN A 97 -8.37 13.17 7.59
CA ASN A 97 -9.56 12.99 6.74
C ASN A 97 -9.58 13.85 5.46
N GLU A 98 -8.65 14.78 5.32
CA GLU A 98 -8.50 15.67 4.15
C GLU A 98 -7.16 15.43 3.43
N ASN A 99 -6.21 14.77 4.10
CA ASN A 99 -4.89 14.52 3.59
C ASN A 99 -4.89 13.36 2.58
N ARG A 100 -4.38 13.64 1.38
CA ARG A 100 -4.38 12.71 0.24
C ARG A 100 -3.60 11.42 0.48
N PHE A 101 -2.60 11.41 1.38
CA PHE A 101 -1.91 10.17 1.75
C PHE A 101 -2.83 9.17 2.46
N PHE A 102 -3.89 9.66 3.10
CA PHE A 102 -4.87 8.83 3.81
C PHE A 102 -6.14 8.58 2.99
N THR A 103 -6.58 9.56 2.21
CA THR A 103 -7.88 9.51 1.51
C THR A 103 -7.81 8.95 0.08
N ALA A 104 -6.65 9.01 -0.57
CA ALA A 104 -6.48 8.42 -1.90
C ALA A 104 -6.56 6.90 -1.86
N ARG A 105 -6.71 6.28 -3.05
CA ARG A 105 -6.65 4.82 -3.19
C ARG A 105 -5.31 4.31 -2.68
N GLN A 106 -5.30 3.11 -2.11
CA GLN A 106 -4.11 2.52 -1.48
C GLN A 106 -2.88 2.48 -2.41
N GLU A 107 -3.07 2.17 -3.70
CA GLU A 107 -2.01 2.13 -4.70
C GLU A 107 -1.44 3.52 -5.01
N GLU A 108 -2.29 4.54 -5.05
CA GLU A 108 -1.90 5.93 -5.29
C GLU A 108 -1.14 6.49 -4.07
N ALA A 109 -1.63 6.21 -2.87
CA ALA A 109 -0.96 6.60 -1.63
C ALA A 109 0.41 5.94 -1.52
N LEU A 110 0.50 4.63 -1.77
CA LEU A 110 1.77 3.90 -1.74
C LEU A 110 2.75 4.40 -2.81
N THR A 111 2.27 4.62 -4.04
CA THR A 111 3.09 5.21 -5.11
C THR A 111 3.64 6.57 -4.70
N ALA A 112 2.80 7.44 -4.13
CA ALA A 112 3.21 8.77 -3.70
C ALA A 112 4.27 8.70 -2.59
N VAL A 113 4.09 7.82 -1.60
CA VAL A 113 5.10 7.61 -0.54
C VAL A 113 6.43 7.12 -1.11
N LEU A 114 6.38 6.13 -2.01
CA LEU A 114 7.59 5.63 -2.65
C LEU A 114 8.24 6.69 -3.55
N ALA A 115 7.48 7.54 -4.24
CA ALA A 115 8.00 8.66 -5.03
C ALA A 115 8.71 9.71 -4.16
N MET A 116 8.20 9.97 -2.96
CA MET A 116 8.83 10.88 -2.00
C MET A 116 10.12 10.29 -1.41
N THR A 117 10.20 8.96 -1.31
CA THR A 117 11.36 8.25 -0.72
C THR A 117 12.44 7.94 -1.75
N TYR A 118 12.03 7.56 -2.96
CA TYR A 118 12.88 7.14 -4.07
C TYR A 118 12.51 7.91 -5.35
N PRO A 119 12.64 9.24 -5.37
CA PRO A 119 12.34 10.02 -6.56
C PRO A 119 13.29 9.67 -7.69
N CYS A 120 12.77 9.54 -8.90
CA CYS A 120 13.63 9.47 -10.08
C CYS A 120 14.35 10.81 -10.32
N PRO A 121 15.60 10.79 -10.83
CA PRO A 121 16.28 12.01 -11.24
C PRO A 121 15.43 12.76 -12.28
N ALA A 122 15.27 14.08 -12.09
CA ALA A 122 14.63 14.91 -13.10
C ALA A 122 15.40 14.78 -14.42
N LYS A 123 14.70 14.44 -15.51
CA LYS A 123 15.28 14.47 -16.86
C LYS A 123 15.71 15.91 -17.14
N ARG A 124 17.02 16.16 -17.24
CA ARG A 124 17.58 17.42 -17.73
C ARG A 124 17.46 17.49 -19.23
#